data_AF-A0A519YCF3-F1
#
_entry.id   AF-A0A519YCF3-F1
#
_cell.length_a   1.000
_cell.length_b   1.000
_cell.length_c   1.000
_cell.angle_alpha   90.00
_cell.angle_beta   90.00
_cell.angle_gamma   90.00
#
_symmetry.space_group_name_H-M   'P 1'
#
loop_
_entity.id
_entity.type
_entity.pdbx_description
1 polymer ?
#
loop_
_entity_poly.entity_id
_entity_poly.type
_entity_poly.pdbx_seq_one_letter_code
_entity_poly.pdbx_strand_id
1 'polypeptide(L)'
;MVLLLVLPGWAGQRVAGTPPLDGLWKGPLQMPGGKLEVIFRLVKLSSGEYFANLDVPLQKATHLAVTVETRADTVVFTSAEADSRYVGRLSADGQTLQGVWRQTGFQVPLTLTHSALPAEAATAAKPRFAPPYREEEIIFPNPTASLQLAGVLTVPAGPGPFPAVA
;
A
#
# COMPACT_ATOMS: atom_id res chain seq x y z
N MET A 1 14.61 63.71 11.55
CA MET A 1 14.53 62.91 10.32
C MET A 1 14.86 61.48 10.70
N VAL A 2 13.85 60.64 10.97
CA VAL A 2 14.03 59.23 11.35
C VAL A 2 13.77 58.39 10.10
N LEU A 3 14.81 57.70 9.64
CA LEU A 3 14.79 56.84 8.47
C LEU A 3 14.32 55.45 8.90
N LEU A 4 13.11 55.05 8.46
CA LEU A 4 12.54 53.74 8.76
C LEU A 4 12.96 52.75 7.67
N LEU A 5 13.87 51.85 8.01
CA LEU A 5 14.36 50.76 7.16
C LEU A 5 13.31 49.64 7.14
N VAL A 6 12.58 49.52 6.04
CA VAL A 6 11.68 48.38 5.79
C VAL A 6 12.52 47.26 5.17
N LEU A 7 12.72 46.17 5.92
CA LEU A 7 13.34 44.95 5.39
C LEU A 7 12.30 44.17 4.57
N PRO A 8 12.63 43.69 3.35
CA PRO A 8 11.74 42.85 2.58
C PRO A 8 11.63 41.47 3.25
N GLY A 9 10.43 41.11 3.69
CA GLY A 9 10.14 39.78 4.19
C GLY A 9 10.30 38.77 3.05
N TRP A 10 11.26 37.85 3.18
CA TRP A 10 11.29 36.65 2.36
C TRP A 10 10.09 35.78 2.72
N ALA A 11 9.05 35.84 1.91
CA ALA A 11 8.02 34.82 1.90
C ALA A 11 8.67 33.51 1.45
N GLY A 12 8.86 32.57 2.37
CA GLY A 12 9.30 31.22 2.03
C GLY A 12 8.33 30.63 1.01
N GLN A 13 8.82 30.32 -0.20
CA GLN A 13 8.08 29.53 -1.15
C GLN A 13 7.79 28.18 -0.50
N ARG A 14 6.51 27.91 -0.20
CA ARG A 14 6.05 26.54 0.01
C ARG A 14 6.33 25.81 -1.29
N VAL A 15 7.31 24.91 -1.29
CA VAL A 15 7.44 23.91 -2.33
C VAL A 15 6.13 23.13 -2.30
N ALA A 16 5.27 23.34 -3.30
CA ALA A 16 4.09 22.54 -3.46
C ALA A 16 4.58 21.10 -3.73
N GLY A 17 4.48 20.24 -2.72
CA GLY A 17 4.74 18.83 -2.88
C GLY A 17 3.73 18.23 -3.87
N THR A 18 4.14 17.20 -4.61
CA THR A 18 3.21 16.41 -5.41
C THR A 18 2.07 15.91 -4.51
N PRO A 19 0.79 16.07 -4.91
CA PRO A 19 -0.33 15.53 -4.15
C PRO A 19 -0.10 14.05 -3.81
N PRO A 20 -0.49 13.61 -2.60
CA PRO A 20 -0.36 12.20 -2.23
C PRO A 20 -1.18 11.33 -3.20
N LEU A 21 -0.65 10.15 -3.52
CA LEU A 21 -1.27 9.21 -4.47
C LEU A 21 -2.10 8.12 -3.77
N ASP A 22 -2.20 8.15 -2.45
CA ASP A 22 -2.98 7.20 -1.64
C ASP A 22 -4.41 7.06 -2.16
N GLY A 23 -4.84 5.83 -2.40
CA GLY A 23 -6.14 5.58 -3.00
C GLY A 23 -6.16 4.45 -4.01
N LEU A 24 -7.28 4.40 -4.72
CA LEU A 24 -7.48 3.59 -5.91
C LEU A 24 -7.36 4.49 -7.13
N TRP A 25 -6.59 4.03 -8.13
CA TRP A 25 -6.49 4.66 -9.44
C TRP A 25 -7.05 3.70 -10.47
N LYS A 26 -8.22 4.04 -11.00
CA LYS A 26 -9.00 3.15 -11.88
C LYS A 26 -9.03 3.70 -13.28
N GLY A 27 -8.87 2.84 -14.28
CA GLY A 27 -9.00 3.29 -15.64
C GLY A 27 -9.45 2.24 -16.63
N PRO A 28 -10.08 2.68 -17.72
CA PRO A 28 -10.46 1.83 -18.83
C PRO A 28 -9.27 1.56 -19.76
N LEU A 29 -8.62 0.40 -19.61
CA LEU A 29 -7.59 -0.06 -20.55
C LEU A 29 -8.24 -0.65 -21.80
N GLN A 30 -8.03 0.00 -22.94
CA GLN A 30 -8.45 -0.54 -24.23
C GLN A 30 -7.50 -1.65 -24.65
N MET A 31 -8.03 -2.81 -25.03
CA MET A 31 -7.27 -4.00 -25.46
C MET A 31 -7.78 -4.49 -26.83
N PRO A 32 -6.98 -5.28 -27.56
CA PRO A 32 -7.49 -6.08 -28.67
C PRO A 32 -8.61 -7.00 -28.16
N GLY A 33 -9.83 -6.84 -28.70
CA GLY A 33 -10.98 -7.67 -28.31
C GLY A 33 -11.82 -7.13 -27.15
N GLY A 34 -11.53 -5.94 -26.61
CA GLY A 34 -12.42 -5.31 -25.64
C GLY A 34 -11.77 -4.29 -24.74
N LYS A 35 -12.37 -4.10 -23.57
CA LYS A 35 -11.99 -3.08 -22.59
C LYS A 35 -11.85 -3.75 -21.23
N LEU A 36 -10.74 -3.51 -20.56
CA LEU A 36 -10.47 -3.99 -19.21
C LEU A 36 -10.50 -2.80 -18.25
N GLU A 37 -11.03 -3.02 -17.05
CA GLU A 37 -10.76 -2.10 -15.95
C GLU A 37 -9.44 -2.50 -15.30
N VAL A 38 -8.54 -1.54 -15.16
CA VAL A 38 -7.33 -1.70 -14.35
C VAL A 38 -7.48 -0.86 -13.08
N ILE A 39 -7.06 -1.43 -11.96
CA ILE A 39 -7.18 -0.78 -10.65
C ILE A 39 -5.80 -0.85 -9.99
N PHE A 40 -5.16 0.29 -9.81
CA PHE A 40 -3.98 0.39 -8.96
C PHE A 40 -4.42 0.78 -7.55
N ARG A 41 -3.96 0.04 -6.55
CA ARG A 41 -4.14 0.36 -5.14
C ARG A 41 -2.83 0.87 -4.58
N LEU A 42 -2.81 2.09 -4.05
CA LEU A 42 -1.61 2.72 -3.51
C LEU A 42 -1.80 3.06 -2.03
N VAL A 43 -0.80 2.72 -1.22
CA VAL A 43 -0.69 3.08 0.20
C VAL A 43 0.70 3.63 0.46
N LYS A 44 0.79 4.86 0.98
CA LYS A 44 2.05 5.48 1.39
C LYS A 44 2.56 4.79 2.65
N LEU A 45 3.80 4.33 2.61
CA LEU A 45 4.49 3.75 3.74
C LEU A 45 5.15 4.82 4.60
N SER A 46 5.44 4.48 5.86
CA SER A 46 6.21 5.34 6.77
C SER A 46 7.62 5.64 6.26
N SER A 47 8.18 4.79 5.39
CA SER A 47 9.44 5.04 4.67
C SER A 47 9.36 6.16 3.65
N GLY A 48 8.15 6.60 3.27
CA GLY A 48 7.91 7.55 2.18
C GLY A 48 7.76 6.90 0.81
N GLU A 49 7.97 5.58 0.69
CA GLU A 49 7.67 4.81 -0.52
C GLU A 49 6.18 4.46 -0.61
N TYR A 50 5.74 3.92 -1.74
CA TYR A 50 4.38 3.38 -1.89
C TYR A 50 4.42 1.86 -1.92
N PHE A 51 3.56 1.23 -1.13
CA PHE A 51 3.11 -0.13 -1.40
C PHE A 51 1.98 -0.04 -2.43
N ALA A 52 2.15 -0.72 -3.56
CA ALA A 52 1.18 -0.66 -4.64
C ALA A 52 0.96 -2.01 -5.32
N ASN A 53 -0.30 -2.26 -5.67
CA ASN A 53 -0.70 -3.45 -6.42
C ASN A 53 -1.59 -3.08 -7.60
N LEU A 54 -1.61 -3.94 -8.61
CA LEU A 54 -2.50 -3.90 -9.77
C LEU A 54 -3.50 -5.05 -9.72
N ASP A 55 -4.77 -4.71 -9.90
CA ASP A 55 -5.87 -5.65 -10.10
C ASP A 55 -6.49 -5.46 -11.50
N VAL A 56 -6.75 -6.56 -12.20
CA VAL A 56 -7.47 -6.62 -13.49
C VAL A 56 -8.60 -7.64 -13.37
N PRO A 57 -9.78 -7.24 -12.86
CA PRO A 57 -10.83 -8.17 -12.42
C PRO A 57 -11.30 -9.15 -13.49
N LEU A 58 -11.52 -8.68 -14.73
CA LEU A 58 -12.00 -9.52 -15.83
C LEU A 58 -11.00 -10.62 -16.21
N GLN A 59 -9.71 -10.41 -15.93
CA GLN A 59 -8.67 -11.40 -16.16
C GLN A 59 -8.35 -12.25 -14.92
N LYS A 60 -9.02 -12.00 -13.79
CA LYS A 60 -8.73 -12.64 -12.49
C LYS A 60 -7.29 -12.44 -12.02
N ALA A 61 -6.59 -11.43 -12.55
CA ALA A 61 -5.29 -11.03 -12.08
C ALA A 61 -5.48 -10.07 -10.91
N THR A 62 -4.96 -10.41 -9.74
CA THR A 62 -5.15 -9.63 -8.51
C THR A 62 -3.86 -9.55 -7.74
N HIS A 63 -3.65 -8.47 -7.00
CA HIS A 63 -2.50 -8.25 -6.14
C HIS A 63 -1.14 -8.33 -6.84
N LEU A 64 -1.08 -8.00 -8.13
CA LEU A 64 0.17 -7.98 -8.88
C LEU A 64 1.05 -6.84 -8.37
N ALA A 65 2.31 -7.12 -8.04
CA ALA A 65 3.17 -6.12 -7.42
C ALA A 65 3.46 -4.95 -8.39
N VAL A 66 3.44 -3.72 -7.87
CA VAL A 66 3.72 -2.49 -8.62
C VAL A 66 4.80 -1.67 -7.93
N THR A 67 5.87 -1.36 -8.65
CA THR A 67 6.82 -0.32 -8.26
C THR A 67 6.29 1.05 -8.68
N VAL A 68 6.32 2.01 -7.76
CA VAL A 68 5.88 3.38 -7.99
C VAL A 68 7.06 4.33 -7.93
N GLU A 69 7.32 5.04 -9.04
CA GLU A 69 8.28 6.14 -9.08
C GLU A 69 7.56 7.45 -9.32
N THR A 70 7.99 8.51 -8.64
CA THR A 70 7.41 9.86 -8.79
C THR A 70 8.51 10.87 -9.09
N ARG A 71 8.29 11.74 -10.08
CA ARG A 71 9.19 12.84 -10.46
C ARG A 71 8.34 14.07 -10.78
N ALA A 72 8.26 15.00 -9.84
CA ALA A 72 7.34 16.14 -9.90
C ALA A 72 5.89 15.66 -10.12
N ASP A 73 5.27 16.00 -11.24
CA ASP A 73 3.92 15.57 -11.63
C ASP A 73 3.90 14.28 -12.45
N THR A 74 5.07 13.71 -12.79
CA THR A 74 5.14 12.44 -13.53
C THR A 74 5.16 11.27 -12.56
N VAL A 75 4.28 10.30 -12.80
CA VAL A 75 4.14 9.07 -12.03
C VAL A 75 4.37 7.89 -12.97
N VAL A 76 5.19 6.94 -12.52
CA VAL A 76 5.48 5.70 -13.24
C VAL A 76 5.04 4.52 -12.38
N PHE A 77 4.23 3.65 -12.97
CA PHE A 77 3.89 2.34 -12.40
C PHE A 77 4.55 1.24 -13.24
N THR A 78 5.25 0.31 -12.59
CA THR A 78 5.86 -0.83 -13.27
C THR A 78 5.45 -2.12 -12.55
N SER A 79 4.89 -3.08 -13.28
CA SER A 79 4.61 -4.43 -12.79
C SER A 79 5.34 -5.44 -13.66
N ALA A 80 6.35 -6.10 -13.09
CA ALA A 80 7.13 -7.11 -13.80
C ALA A 80 6.28 -8.35 -14.12
N GLU A 81 5.40 -8.76 -13.21
CA GLU A 81 4.52 -9.93 -13.37
C GLU A 81 3.52 -9.75 -14.52
N ALA A 82 3.05 -8.51 -14.75
CA ALA A 82 2.16 -8.17 -15.86
C ALA A 82 2.88 -7.77 -17.15
N ASP A 83 4.22 -7.79 -17.16
CA ASP A 83 5.08 -7.20 -18.20
C ASP A 83 4.60 -5.79 -18.62
N SER A 84 4.22 -4.97 -17.63
CA SER A 84 3.53 -3.71 -17.89
C SER A 84 4.20 -2.51 -17.24
N ARG A 85 4.11 -1.38 -17.95
CA ARG A 85 4.56 -0.07 -17.48
C ARG A 85 3.57 1.01 -17.87
N TYR A 86 3.18 1.83 -16.91
CA TYR A 86 2.39 3.02 -17.12
C TYR A 86 3.24 4.26 -16.80
N VAL A 87 3.19 5.27 -17.66
CA VAL A 87 3.79 6.59 -17.41
C VAL A 87 2.71 7.63 -17.60
N GLY A 88 2.38 8.37 -16.54
CA GLY A 88 1.32 9.36 -16.57
C GLY A 88 1.68 10.64 -15.83
N ARG A 89 0.93 11.70 -16.14
CA ARG A 89 1.04 13.01 -15.51
C ARG A 89 -0.15 13.22 -14.58
N LEU A 90 0.14 13.56 -13.34
CA LEU A 90 -0.85 13.87 -12.30
C LEU A 90 -1.44 15.25 -12.56
N SER A 91 -2.77 15.36 -12.54
CA SER A 91 -3.45 16.65 -12.63
C SER A 91 -3.22 17.49 -11.37
N ALA A 92 -3.35 18.82 -11.51
CA ALA A 92 -3.10 19.75 -10.41
C ALA A 92 -4.05 19.56 -9.21
N ASP A 93 -5.25 19.02 -9.45
CA ASP A 93 -6.23 18.66 -8.42
C ASP A 93 -5.98 17.28 -7.76
N GLY A 94 -4.99 16.54 -8.26
CA GLY A 94 -4.66 15.19 -7.79
C GLY A 94 -5.73 14.13 -8.10
N GLN A 95 -6.68 14.39 -9.00
CA GLN A 95 -7.80 13.49 -9.27
C GLN A 95 -7.62 12.59 -10.50
N THR A 96 -6.69 12.93 -11.40
CA THR A 96 -6.47 12.17 -12.64
C THR A 96 -4.99 11.96 -12.93
N LEU A 97 -4.67 10.79 -13.48
CA LEU A 97 -3.40 10.50 -14.12
C LEU A 97 -3.66 10.29 -15.61
N GLN A 98 -3.09 11.16 -16.44
CA GLN A 98 -3.20 11.08 -17.89
C GLN A 98 -1.89 10.58 -18.44
N GLY A 99 -1.93 9.42 -19.10
CA GLY A 99 -0.69 8.74 -19.44
C GLY A 99 -0.85 7.66 -20.48
N VAL A 100 0.16 6.83 -20.55
CA VAL A 100 0.26 5.77 -21.54
C VAL A 100 0.66 4.47 -20.86
N TRP A 101 -0.16 3.45 -21.09
CA TRP A 101 0.12 2.07 -20.74
C TRP A 101 0.97 1.41 -21.83
N ARG A 102 1.94 0.59 -21.42
CA ARG A 102 2.85 -0.16 -22.28
C ARG A 102 2.99 -1.58 -21.80
N GLN A 103 2.99 -2.50 -22.75
CA GLN A 103 3.41 -3.90 -22.62
C GLN A 103 4.25 -4.24 -23.85
N THR A 104 4.93 -5.39 -23.86
CA THR A 104 5.72 -5.82 -25.03
C THR A 104 4.89 -5.78 -26.31
N GLY A 105 5.27 -4.92 -27.26
CA GLY A 105 4.59 -4.75 -28.54
C GLY A 105 3.23 -4.03 -28.50
N PHE A 106 2.81 -3.50 -27.33
CA PHE A 106 1.50 -2.86 -27.17
C PHE A 106 1.60 -1.56 -26.37
N GLN A 107 1.00 -0.49 -26.88
CA GLN A 107 0.95 0.80 -26.21
C GLN A 107 -0.40 1.47 -26.43
N VAL A 108 -1.01 1.98 -25.36
CA VAL A 108 -2.33 2.61 -25.45
C VAL A 108 -2.47 3.76 -24.43
N PRO A 109 -3.07 4.90 -24.82
CA PRO A 109 -3.42 5.94 -23.86
C PRO A 109 -4.35 5.39 -22.78
N LEU A 110 -4.10 5.78 -21.53
CA LEU A 110 -4.89 5.39 -20.38
C LEU A 110 -5.00 6.55 -19.40
N THR A 111 -6.23 6.93 -19.11
CA THR A 111 -6.54 7.87 -18.03
C THR A 111 -6.98 7.07 -16.82
N LEU A 112 -6.31 7.30 -15.69
CA LEU A 112 -6.73 6.77 -14.39
C LEU A 112 -7.41 7.88 -13.59
N THR A 113 -8.49 7.53 -12.93
CA THR A 113 -9.23 8.42 -12.02
C THR A 113 -9.04 7.95 -10.59
N HIS A 114 -8.79 8.91 -9.70
CA HIS A 114 -8.66 8.67 -8.28
C HIS A 114 -10.00 8.30 -7.64
N SER A 115 -9.94 7.45 -6.64
CA SER A 115 -11.04 7.14 -5.74
C SER A 115 -10.41 6.82 -4.38
N ALA A 116 -11.04 7.28 -3.29
CA ALA A 116 -10.60 6.91 -1.96
C ALA A 116 -10.59 5.39 -1.80
N LEU A 117 -9.63 4.86 -1.04
CA LEU A 117 -9.78 3.51 -0.52
C LEU A 117 -11.12 3.42 0.19
N PRO A 118 -11.89 2.33 0.01
CA PRO A 118 -13.04 2.09 0.87
C PRO A 118 -12.57 2.29 2.31
N ALA A 119 -13.35 3.02 3.10
CA ALA A 119 -13.20 2.96 4.54
C ALA A 119 -13.54 1.52 4.90
N GLU A 120 -12.54 0.64 4.84
CA GLU A 120 -12.64 -0.71 5.32
C GLU A 120 -13.13 -0.53 6.74
N ALA A 121 -14.36 -0.99 6.98
CA ALA A 121 -14.99 -0.87 8.26
C ALA A 121 -13.93 -1.20 9.31
N ALA A 122 -13.78 -0.35 10.33
CA ALA A 122 -12.91 -0.60 11.49
C ALA A 122 -13.33 -1.85 12.30
N THR A 123 -14.00 -2.79 11.64
CA THR A 123 -14.50 -4.10 12.06
C THR A 123 -14.08 -5.21 11.10
N ALA A 124 -13.18 -4.98 10.14
CA ALA A 124 -12.39 -6.07 9.58
C ALA A 124 -11.63 -6.71 10.74
N ALA A 125 -12.21 -7.80 11.21
CA ALA A 125 -11.86 -8.52 12.42
C ALA A 125 -10.34 -8.60 12.56
N LYS A 126 -9.83 -8.42 13.79
CA LYS A 126 -8.49 -8.92 14.17
C LYS A 126 -8.26 -10.21 13.39
N PRO A 127 -7.16 -10.35 12.62
CA PRO A 127 -6.88 -11.59 11.92
C PRO A 127 -6.98 -12.70 12.97
N ARG A 128 -8.09 -13.42 12.95
CA ARG A 128 -8.25 -14.62 13.74
C ARG A 128 -7.35 -15.59 13.01
N PHE A 129 -6.10 -15.64 13.45
CA PHE A 129 -5.32 -16.84 13.35
C PHE A 129 -6.22 -17.93 13.90
N ALA A 130 -6.78 -18.75 13.02
CA ALA A 130 -7.30 -20.05 13.39
C ALA A 130 -6.30 -21.11 12.94
N PRO A 131 -5.14 -21.26 13.60
CA PRO A 131 -4.54 -22.57 13.78
C PRO A 131 -5.24 -23.28 14.96
N PRO A 132 -5.21 -24.63 15.03
CA PRO A 132 -5.94 -25.40 16.04
C PRO A 132 -5.20 -25.43 17.39
N TYR A 133 -4.80 -24.27 17.92
CA TYR A 133 -4.02 -24.18 19.15
C TYR A 133 -4.67 -23.21 20.14
N ARG A 134 -4.81 -23.65 21.38
CA ARG A 134 -5.26 -22.84 22.52
C ARG A 134 -4.00 -22.29 23.20
N GLU A 135 -3.82 -20.98 23.17
CA GLU A 135 -2.78 -20.29 23.95
C GLU A 135 -3.30 -20.08 25.37
N GLU A 136 -2.61 -20.60 26.38
CA GLU A 136 -2.85 -20.28 27.79
C GLU A 136 -1.59 -19.62 28.36
N GLU A 137 -1.77 -18.41 28.90
CA GLU A 137 -0.73 -17.67 29.61
C GLU A 137 -0.69 -18.19 31.05
N ILE A 138 0.40 -18.89 31.41
CA ILE A 138 0.56 -19.47 32.75
C ILE A 138 1.64 -18.70 33.49
N ILE A 139 1.30 -18.15 34.66
CA ILE A 139 2.26 -17.51 35.57
C ILE A 139 2.79 -18.60 36.51
N PHE A 140 4.07 -18.93 36.41
CA PHE A 140 4.72 -19.82 37.38
C PHE A 140 5.48 -18.97 38.42
N PRO A 141 5.13 -19.06 39.71
CA PRO A 141 5.93 -18.43 40.76
C PRO A 141 7.19 -19.26 41.03
N ASN A 142 8.38 -18.66 40.90
CA ASN A 142 9.64 -19.23 41.39
C ASN A 142 9.97 -18.66 42.78
N PRO A 143 9.69 -19.39 43.87
CA PRO A 143 9.83 -18.85 45.23
C PRO A 143 11.28 -18.62 45.67
N THR A 144 12.29 -19.09 44.93
CA THR A 144 13.71 -18.93 45.30
C THR A 144 14.30 -17.59 44.84
N ALA A 145 13.64 -16.87 43.92
CA ALA A 145 14.18 -15.63 43.33
C ALA A 145 13.22 -14.43 43.31
N SER A 146 12.00 -14.55 43.87
CA SER A 146 10.98 -13.47 43.87
C SER A 146 10.77 -12.80 42.49
N LEU A 147 10.74 -13.59 41.41
CA LEU A 147 10.52 -13.12 40.05
C LEU A 147 9.33 -13.88 39.42
N GLN A 148 8.48 -13.16 38.69
CA GLN A 148 7.43 -13.73 37.84
C GLN A 148 8.02 -13.92 36.43
N LEU A 149 8.02 -15.16 35.93
CA LEU A 149 8.46 -15.47 34.58
C LEU A 149 7.23 -15.72 33.71
N ALA A 150 7.05 -14.88 32.68
CA ALA A 150 6.03 -15.05 31.66
C ALA A 150 6.63 -15.75 30.44
N GLY A 151 5.99 -16.81 29.96
CA GLY A 151 6.35 -17.54 28.75
C GLY A 151 5.11 -18.13 28.09
N VAL A 152 5.16 -18.29 26.77
CA VAL A 152 4.05 -18.80 25.95
C VAL A 152 4.18 -20.33 25.80
N LEU A 153 3.18 -21.09 26.25
CA LEU A 153 3.11 -22.54 26.07
C LEU A 153 2.18 -22.88 24.90
N THR A 154 2.71 -23.51 23.86
CA THR A 154 1.93 -23.91 22.67
C THR A 154 1.62 -25.41 22.73
N VAL A 155 0.34 -25.80 22.89
CA VAL A 155 -0.09 -27.21 23.00
C VAL A 155 -0.83 -27.68 21.74
N PRO A 156 -0.36 -28.75 21.04
CA PRO A 156 -1.04 -29.33 19.88
C PRO A 156 -2.42 -29.90 20.19
N ALA A 157 -3.38 -29.68 19.29
CA ALA A 157 -4.68 -30.36 19.36
C ALA A 157 -4.55 -31.85 19.00
N GLY A 158 -4.93 -32.73 19.94
CA GLY A 158 -5.07 -34.19 19.75
C GLY A 158 -4.90 -34.96 21.07
N PRO A 159 -5.48 -36.17 21.22
CA PRO A 159 -5.11 -37.07 22.31
C PRO A 159 -3.66 -37.51 22.09
N GLY A 160 -2.78 -37.21 23.06
CA GLY A 160 -1.34 -37.42 22.99
C GLY A 160 -0.90 -38.90 22.98
N PRO A 161 0.39 -39.18 23.21
CA PRO A 161 1.42 -38.29 23.78
C PRO A 161 2.22 -37.50 22.74
N PHE A 162 2.59 -36.26 23.11
CA PHE A 162 3.55 -35.44 22.35
C PHE A 162 4.90 -35.40 23.10
N PRO A 163 6.02 -35.77 22.44
CA PRO A 163 7.35 -35.70 23.07
C PRO A 163 7.78 -34.23 23.24
N ALA A 164 8.27 -33.88 24.43
CA ALA A 164 8.90 -32.59 24.72
C ALA A 164 10.43 -32.71 24.56
N VAL A 165 11.05 -31.65 24.03
CA VAL A 165 12.52 -31.51 23.97
C VAL A 165 13.03 -31.11 25.35
N ALA A 166 13.96 -31.90 25.90
CA ALA A 166 14.68 -31.59 27.14
C ALA A 166 15.84 -30.61 26.89
#